data_AF-A0ABD0Q3F6-F1
#
_entry.id   AF-A0ABD0Q3F6-F1
#
_cell.length_a   1.000
_cell.length_b   1.000
_cell.length_c   1.000
_cell.angle_alpha   90.00
_cell.angle_beta   90.00
_cell.angle_gamma   90.00
#
_symmetry.space_group_name_H-M   'P 1'
#
loop_
_entity.id
_entity.type
_entity.pdbx_description
1 polymer ?
#
loop_
_entity_poly.entity_id
_entity_poly.type
_entity_poly.pdbx_seq_one_letter_code
_entity_poly.pdbx_strand_id
1 'polypeptide(L)'
;VLVIFSSFTLALGKIQASRKLHQALLDNKFHTPQSFFDTTPIGRIINRFSKDIYVIDEVLPSTILMFLGTFFASVSTMIVIICSTPLFAVVIIPLALIYIFVQ
;
A
#
# COMPACT_ATOMS: atom_id res chain seq x y z
N VAL A 1 -3.15 -10.06 18.46
CA VAL A 1 -2.46 -10.88 17.42
C VAL A 1 -2.55 -10.21 16.05
N LEU A 2 -3.73 -9.96 15.49
CA LEU A 2 -3.87 -9.30 14.17
C LEU A 2 -3.19 -7.92 14.09
N VAL A 3 -3.37 -7.07 15.09
CA VAL A 3 -2.71 -5.75 15.15
C VAL A 3 -1.17 -5.85 15.20
N ILE A 4 -0.65 -6.89 15.85
CA ILE A 4 0.80 -7.12 15.94
C ILE A 4 1.30 -7.62 14.58
N PHE A 5 0.56 -8.53 13.94
CA PHE A 5 0.87 -9.03 12.61
C PHE A 5 0.88 -7.89 11.58
N SER A 6 -0.17 -7.05 11.53
CA SER A 6 -0.25 -5.92 10.61
C SER A 6 0.87 -4.90 10.84
N SER A 7 1.20 -4.61 12.10
CA SER A 7 2.31 -3.72 12.45
C SER A 7 3.65 -4.28 11.99
N PHE A 8 3.85 -5.59 12.13
CA PHE A 8 5.06 -6.28 11.66
C PHE A 8 5.17 -6.30 10.13
N THR A 9 4.07 -6.57 9.42
CA THR A 9 4.04 -6.52 7.95
C THR A 9 4.37 -5.13 7.42
N LEU A 10 3.83 -4.09 8.07
CA LEU A 10 4.12 -2.69 7.73
C LEU A 10 5.55 -2.30 8.02
N ALA A 11 6.12 -2.73 9.16
CA ALA A 11 7.52 -2.46 9.50
C ALA A 11 8.47 -3.08 8.46
N LEU A 12 8.24 -4.34 8.08
CA LEU A 12 9.02 -5.01 7.02
C LEU A 12 8.83 -4.33 5.66
N GLY A 13 7.60 -3.94 5.32
CA GLY A 13 7.28 -3.21 4.10
C GLY A 13 8.01 -1.88 4.00
N LYS A 14 8.04 -1.10 5.09
CA LYS A 14 8.78 0.17 5.16
C LYS A 14 10.29 -0.01 4.97
N ILE A 15 10.88 -1.01 5.63
CA ILE A 15 12.32 -1.32 5.49
C ILE A 15 12.65 -1.74 4.05
N GLN A 16 11.81 -2.58 3.44
CA GLN A 16 12.01 -3.04 2.07
C GLN A 16 11.85 -1.91 1.04
N ALA A 17 10.85 -1.04 1.22
CA ALA A 17 10.62 0.13 0.38
C ALA A 17 11.80 1.11 0.43
N SER A 18 12.28 1.43 1.65
CA SER A 18 13.44 2.29 1.85
C SER A 18 14.69 1.74 1.14
N ARG A 19 14.96 0.43 1.26
CA ARG A 19 16.09 -0.22 0.58
C ARG A 19 15.98 -0.17 -0.94
N LYS A 20 14.78 -0.44 -1.49
CA LYS A 20 14.53 -0.36 -2.95
C LYS A 20 14.71 1.06 -3.48
N LEU A 21 14.20 2.06 -2.76
CA LEU A 21 14.33 3.46 -3.13
C LEU A 21 15.80 3.90 -3.11
N HIS A 22 16.56 3.51 -2.07
CA HIS A 22 17.98 3.80 -1.98
C HIS A 22 18.80 3.17 -3.11
N GLN A 23 18.50 1.92 -3.47
CA GLN A 23 19.16 1.24 -4.59
C GLN A 23 18.82 1.91 -5.93
N ALA A 24 17.54 2.22 -6.18
CA ALA A 24 17.13 2.90 -7.40
C ALA A 24 17.79 4.28 -7.55
N LEU A 25 17.98 5.02 -6.46
CA LEU A 25 18.68 6.32 -6.47
C LEU A 25 20.19 6.17 -6.72
N LEU A 26 20.82 5.14 -6.15
CA LEU A 26 22.23 4.87 -6.38
C LEU A 26 22.47 4.46 -7.83
N ASP A 27 21.65 3.57 -8.37
CA ASP A 27 21.82 3.02 -9.72
C ASP A 27 21.57 4.07 -10.82
N ASN A 28 20.57 4.95 -10.62
CA ASN A 28 20.29 6.06 -11.54
C ASN A 28 21.37 7.16 -11.53
N LYS A 29 22.10 7.35 -10.42
CA LYS A 29 23.14 8.37 -10.31
C LYS A 29 24.42 8.02 -11.07
N PHE A 30 24.68 6.73 -11.33
CA PHE A 30 25.82 6.31 -12.13
C PHE A 30 25.57 6.34 -13.65
N HIS A 31 24.31 6.43 -14.09
CA HIS A 31 23.93 6.37 -15.51
C HIS A 31 23.40 7.69 -16.08
N THR A 32 23.38 8.78 -15.30
CA THR A 32 22.87 10.06 -15.78
C THR A 32 23.99 10.89 -16.44
N PRO A 33 23.90 11.20 -17.75
CA PRO A 33 24.88 12.05 -18.42
C PRO A 33 24.81 13.48 -17.88
N GLN A 34 25.95 14.13 -17.75
CA GLN A 34 26.06 15.47 -17.16
C GLN A 34 25.20 16.52 -17.88
N SER A 35 24.90 16.34 -19.17
CA SER A 35 24.03 17.22 -19.97
C SER A 35 22.55 17.19 -19.56
N PHE A 36 22.10 16.16 -18.83
CA PHE A 36 20.73 16.09 -18.30
C PHE A 36 20.47 17.18 -17.25
N PHE A 37 21.52 17.56 -16.50
CA PHE A 37 21.48 18.63 -15.49
C PHE A 37 21.48 20.05 -16.10
N ASP A 38 21.90 20.19 -17.36
CA ASP A 38 21.95 21.47 -18.07
C ASP A 38 20.66 21.76 -18.88
N THR A 39 19.96 20.72 -19.34
CA THR A 39 18.83 20.86 -20.29
C THR A 39 17.46 20.92 -19.60
N THR A 40 17.38 20.49 -18.34
CA THR A 40 16.16 20.57 -17.54
C THR A 40 16.43 21.38 -16.28
N PRO A 41 15.56 22.34 -15.90
CA PRO A 41 15.78 23.08 -14.67
C PRO A 41 15.77 22.06 -13.52
N ILE A 42 16.90 21.91 -12.82
CA ILE A 42 17.13 20.98 -11.71
C ILE A 42 15.94 21.01 -10.72
N GLY A 43 15.33 22.18 -10.52
CA GLY A 43 14.13 22.36 -9.71
C GLY A 43 12.91 21.54 -10.14
N ARG A 44 12.66 21.30 -11.43
CA ARG A 44 11.48 20.54 -11.91
C ARG A 44 11.66 19.03 -11.72
N ILE A 45 12.89 18.51 -11.86
CA ILE A 45 13.22 17.11 -11.56
C ILE A 45 13.15 16.89 -10.05
N ILE A 46 13.79 17.75 -9.25
CA ILE A 46 13.74 17.65 -7.79
C ILE A 46 12.30 17.74 -7.30
N ASN A 47 11.48 18.67 -7.83
CA ASN A 47 10.09 18.78 -7.39
C ASN A 47 9.26 17.52 -7.71
N ARG A 48 9.54 16.84 -8.83
CA ARG A 48 8.89 15.57 -9.19
C ARG A 48 9.40 14.42 -8.33
N PHE A 49 10.71 14.30 -8.13
CA PHE A 49 11.30 13.27 -7.27
C PHE A 49 10.87 13.43 -5.81
N SER A 50 10.90 14.65 -5.27
CA SER A 50 10.43 14.95 -3.92
C SER A 50 8.94 14.63 -3.76
N LYS A 51 8.11 14.92 -4.77
CA LYS A 51 6.69 14.57 -4.74
C LYS A 51 6.47 13.04 -4.79
N ASP A 52 7.19 12.34 -5.65
CA ASP A 52 7.07 10.88 -5.79
C ASP A 52 7.58 10.16 -4.53
N ILE A 53 8.70 10.61 -3.95
CA ILE A 53 9.21 10.12 -2.67
C ILE A 53 8.21 10.39 -1.54
N TYR A 54 7.64 11.61 -1.47
CA TYR A 54 6.63 11.95 -0.47
C TYR A 54 5.40 11.02 -0.55
N VAL A 55 4.94 10.69 -1.76
CA VAL A 55 3.83 9.75 -1.95
C VAL A 55 4.21 8.34 -1.48
N ILE A 56 5.41 7.87 -1.79
CA ILE A 56 5.89 6.53 -1.41
C ILE A 56 6.11 6.40 0.10
N ASP A 57 6.61 7.46 0.75
CA ASP A 57 6.99 7.40 2.16
C ASP A 57 5.82 7.72 3.11
N GLU A 58 4.95 8.66 2.73
CA GLU A 58 3.90 9.15 3.63
C GLU A 58 2.52 8.61 3.27
N VAL A 59 2.15 8.69 1.99
CA VAL A 59 0.80 8.31 1.54
C VAL A 59 0.66 6.80 1.48
N LEU A 60 1.60 6.12 0.83
CA LEU A 60 1.50 4.69 0.53
C LEU A 60 1.46 3.81 1.80
N PRO A 61 2.27 4.02 2.85
CA PRO A 61 2.18 3.23 4.08
C PRO A 61 0.89 3.51 4.85
N SER A 62 0.40 4.75 4.84
CA SER A 62 -0.87 5.14 5.47
C SER A 62 -2.06 4.46 4.79
N THR A 63 -2.11 4.47 3.45
CA THR A 63 -3.14 3.79 2.68
C THR A 63 -3.12 2.28 2.89
N ILE A 64 -1.94 1.65 2.90
CA ILE A 64 -1.81 0.20 3.15
C ILE A 64 -2.27 -0.14 4.57
N LEU A 65 -1.92 0.67 5.57
CA LEU A 65 -2.35 0.44 6.95
C LEU A 65 -3.87 0.53 7.07
N MET A 66 -4.47 1.54 6.45
CA MET A 66 -5.93 1.70 6.43
C MET A 66 -6.61 0.54 5.71
N PHE A 67 -6.09 0.12 4.56
CA PHE A 67 -6.60 -1.01 3.78
C PHE A 67 -6.49 -2.34 4.54
N LEU A 68 -5.35 -2.64 5.16
CA LEU A 68 -5.22 -3.83 6.02
C LEU A 68 -6.18 -3.75 7.19
N GLY A 69 -6.30 -2.58 7.82
CA GLY A 69 -7.21 -2.36 8.95
C GLY A 69 -8.67 -2.64 8.60
N THR A 70 -9.16 -2.07 7.50
CA THR A 70 -10.53 -2.31 7.03
C THR A 70 -10.75 -3.75 6.57
N PHE A 71 -9.76 -4.35 5.89
CA PHE A 71 -9.81 -5.74 5.47
C PHE A 71 -9.93 -6.70 6.66
N PHE A 72 -9.05 -6.59 7.65
CA PHE A 72 -9.10 -7.44 8.85
C PHE A 72 -10.36 -7.19 9.68
N ALA A 73 -10.80 -5.92 9.81
CA ALA A 73 -12.04 -5.61 10.49
C ALA A 73 -13.24 -6.27 9.80
N SER A 74 -13.34 -6.18 8.46
CA SER A 74 -14.41 -6.81 7.68
C SER A 74 -14.37 -8.33 7.76
N VAL A 75 -13.20 -8.96 7.74
CA VAL A 75 -13.06 -10.41 7.90
C VAL A 75 -13.48 -10.84 9.31
N SER A 76 -13.06 -10.09 10.33
CA SER A 76 -13.41 -10.35 11.73
C SER A 76 -14.93 -10.27 11.95
N THR A 77 -15.60 -9.24 11.43
CA THR A 77 -17.07 -9.12 11.55
C THR A 77 -17.77 -10.24 10.81
N MET A 78 -17.32 -10.61 9.61
CA MET A 78 -17.86 -11.73 8.84
C MET A 78 -17.79 -13.04 9.64
N ILE A 79 -16.64 -13.35 10.24
CA ILE A 79 -16.45 -14.56 11.05
C ILE A 79 -17.39 -14.57 12.26
N VAL A 80 -17.51 -13.45 12.96
CA VAL A 80 -18.40 -13.33 14.14
C VAL A 80 -19.86 -13.59 13.76
N ILE A 81 -20.32 -13.04 12.62
CA ILE A 81 -21.70 -13.23 12.12
C ILE A 81 -21.96 -14.71 11.79
N ILE A 82 -21.01 -15.37 11.11
CA ILE A 82 -21.14 -16.79 10.73
C ILE A 82 -21.16 -17.69 11.96
N CYS A 83 -20.29 -17.44 12.95
CA CYS A 83 -20.27 -18.20 14.20
C CYS A 83 -21.54 -17.98 15.04
N SER A 84 -22.08 -16.75 15.07
CA SER A 84 -23.28 -16.44 15.85
C SER A 84 -24.56 -16.98 15.19
N THR A 85 -24.63 -16.96 13.86
CA THR A 85 -25.80 -17.34 13.08
C THR A 85 -25.40 -18.10 11.82
N PRO A 86 -25.17 -19.42 11.90
CA PRO A 86 -24.64 -20.20 10.77
C PRO A 86 -25.58 -20.23 9.56
N LEU A 87 -26.90 -20.09 9.76
CA LEU A 87 -27.87 -19.97 8.67
C LEU A 87 -27.67 -18.71 7.81
N PHE A 88 -27.09 -17.64 8.37
CA PHE A 88 -26.83 -16.38 7.66
C PHE A 88 -25.73 -16.54 6.58
N ALA A 89 -24.89 -17.58 6.68
CA ALA A 89 -23.86 -17.87 5.69
C ALA A 89 -24.45 -18.17 4.29
N VAL A 90 -25.66 -18.74 4.23
CA VAL A 90 -26.35 -19.03 2.97
C VAL A 90 -26.74 -17.73 2.23
N VAL A 91 -27.06 -16.66 2.98
CA VAL A 91 -27.44 -15.35 2.42
C VAL A 91 -26.23 -14.55 1.95
N ILE A 92 -25.05 -14.79 2.52
CA ILE A 92 -23.79 -14.12 2.12
C ILE A 92 -23.38 -14.49 0.68
N ILE A 93 -23.62 -15.73 0.25
CA ILE A 93 -23.23 -16.22 -1.08
C ILE A 93 -23.90 -15.44 -2.23
N PRO A 94 -25.23 -15.29 -2.28
CA PRO A 94 -25.88 -14.49 -3.33
C PRO A 94 -25.52 -13.00 -3.21
N LEU A 95 -25.34 -12.48 -2.00
CA LEU A 95 -24.95 -11.08 -1.80
C LEU A 95 -23.54 -10.79 -2.35
N ALA A 96 -22.59 -11.70 -2.15
CA ALA A 96 -21.24 -11.61 -2.68
C ALA A 96 -21.21 -11.68 -4.21
N LEU A 97 -22.06 -12.52 -4.82
CA LEU A 97 -22.22 -12.58 -6.27
C LEU A 97 -22.73 -11.25 -6.84
N ILE A 98 -23.76 -10.66 -6.21
CA ILE A 98 -24.29 -9.35 -6.62
C ILE A 98 -23.22 -8.27 -6.47
N TYR A 99 -22.47 -8.28 -5.37
CA TYR A 99 -21.39 -7.33 -5.15
C TYR A 99 -20.31 -7.42 -6.24
N ILE A 100 -19.83 -8.61 -6.60
CA ILE A 100 -18.86 -8.81 -7.68
C ILE A 100 -19.41 -8.39 -9.04
N PHE A 101 -20.73 -8.51 -9.26
CA PHE A 101 -21.36 -8.07 -10.50
C PHE A 101 -21.50 -6.55 -10.63
N VAL A 102 -21.67 -5.85 -9.50
CA VAL A 102 -21.92 -4.41 -9.45
C VAL A 102 -20.61 -3.60 -9.32
N GLN A 103 -19.64 -4.14 -8.60
CA GLN A 103 -18.33 -3.55 -8.34
C GLN A 103 -17.38 -3.75 -9.53
#